data_AF-A0A6J3C9F8-F1
#
_entry.id   AF-A0A6J3C9F8-F1
#
_cell.length_a   1.000
_cell.length_b   1.000
_cell.length_c   1.000
_cell.angle_alpha   90.00
_cell.angle_beta   90.00
_cell.angle_gamma   90.00
#
_symmetry.space_group_name_H-M   'P 1'
#
loop_
_entity.id
_entity.type
_entity.pdbx_description
1 polymer ?
#
loop_
_entity_poly.entity_id
_entity_poly.type
_entity_poly.pdbx_seq_one_letter_code
_entity_poly.pdbx_strand_id
1 'polypeptide(L)'
;APPWHFVKYNNDSTVNVTGGRDDKLLALLAKKLNFRYKYYDPPDRSQGSSISGNGTFRGTLGLIWKRKADFFVGDVTMTWERLQAVEFSFLTLADSGAFLTHAPAKLSET
;
A
#
# COMPACT_ATOMS: atom_id res chain seq x y z
N ALA A 1 -5.96 1.80 10.68
CA ALA A 1 -5.17 0.76 10.00
C ALA A 1 -3.89 0.48 10.76
N PRO A 2 -3.46 -0.79 10.90
CA PRO A 2 -2.16 -1.13 11.48
C PRO A 2 -1.03 -0.57 10.60
N PRO A 3 0.16 -0.33 11.14
CA PRO A 3 1.27 0.13 10.34
C PRO A 3 1.73 -0.95 9.36
N TRP A 4 1.49 -0.69 8.07
CA TRP A 4 1.84 -1.57 6.95
C TRP A 4 3.35 -1.72 6.79
N HIS A 5 4.03 -0.58 6.70
CA HIS A 5 5.48 -0.44 6.63
C HIS A 5 5.94 0.66 7.58
N PHE A 6 7.03 0.42 8.32
CA PHE A 6 7.73 1.45 9.08
C PHE A 6 8.84 2.04 8.20
N VAL A 7 8.65 3.28 7.73
CA VAL A 7 9.55 3.92 6.76
C VAL A 7 10.35 5.04 7.42
N LYS A 8 11.67 5.03 7.22
CA LYS A 8 12.55 6.18 7.45
C LYS A 8 12.93 6.79 6.11
N TYR A 9 12.70 8.08 5.96
CA TYR A 9 13.11 8.84 4.79
C TYR A 9 14.51 9.41 5.03
N ASN A 10 15.42 9.16 4.10
CA ASN A 10 16.78 9.67 4.14
C ASN A 10 16.87 11.02 3.41
N ASN A 11 17.93 11.79 3.67
CA ASN A 11 18.13 13.11 3.05
C ASN A 11 18.40 13.06 1.54
N ASP A 12 18.66 11.88 0.97
CA ASP A 12 18.97 11.64 -0.45
C ASP A 12 17.75 11.13 -1.25
N SER A 13 16.53 11.32 -0.72
CA SER A 13 15.26 10.81 -1.29
C SER A 13 15.14 9.27 -1.31
N THR A 14 16.06 8.54 -0.66
CA THR A 14 15.91 7.10 -0.49
C THR A 14 15.03 6.78 0.72
N VAL A 15 14.39 5.61 0.67
CA VAL A 15 13.56 5.08 1.75
C VAL A 15 14.20 3.86 2.36
N ASN A 16 14.22 3.81 3.69
CA ASN A 16 14.61 2.63 4.45
C ASN A 16 13.40 2.05 5.17
N VAL A 17 13.00 0.84 4.81
CA VAL A 17 11.94 0.10 5.49
C VAL A 17 12.56 -0.64 6.67
N THR A 18 12.04 -0.37 7.86
CA THR A 18 12.58 -0.85 9.14
C THR A 18 11.71 -1.93 9.80
N GLY A 19 10.57 -2.25 9.19
CA GLY A 19 9.63 -3.27 9.66
C GLY A 19 8.21 -3.00 9.20
N GLY A 20 7.25 -3.57 9.92
CA GLY A 20 5.83 -3.49 9.61
C GLY A 20 5.27 -4.86 9.23
N ARG A 21 3.94 -4.96 9.18
CA ARG A 21 3.27 -6.22 8.83
C ARG A 21 3.63 -6.68 7.43
N ASP A 22 3.60 -5.76 6.47
CA ASP A 22 3.74 -6.08 5.06
C ASP A 22 5.20 -6.31 4.67
N ASP A 23 6.14 -5.63 5.34
CA ASP A 23 7.56 -5.95 5.27
C ASP A 23 7.84 -7.38 5.74
N LYS A 24 7.26 -7.79 6.88
CA LYS A 24 7.41 -9.15 7.39
C LYS A 24 6.84 -10.18 6.42
N LEU A 25 5.67 -9.91 5.84
CA LEU A 25 5.05 -10.77 4.84
C LEU A 25 5.94 -10.89 3.59
N LEU A 26 6.45 -9.77 3.08
CA LEU A 26 7.30 -9.76 1.90
C LEU A 26 8.62 -10.51 2.14
N ALA A 27 9.26 -10.33 3.29
CA ALA A 27 10.46 -11.08 3.67
C ALA A 27 10.21 -12.60 3.72
N LEU A 28 9.05 -13.03 4.22
CA LEU A 28 8.66 -14.44 4.24
C LEU A 28 8.43 -14.99 2.83
N LEU A 29 7.74 -14.25 1.97
CA LEU A 29 7.53 -14.61 0.57
C LEU A 29 8.86 -14.70 -0.18
N ALA A 30 9.73 -13.71 -0.03
CA ALA A 30 11.06 -13.66 -0.64
C ALA A 30 11.91 -14.88 -0.26
N LYS A 31 11.88 -15.26 1.03
CA LYS A 31 12.58 -16.46 1.53
C LYS A 31 11.99 -17.75 0.97
N LYS A 32 10.65 -17.86 0.87
CA LYS A 32 9.98 -19.09 0.43
C LYS A 32 10.02 -19.29 -1.08
N LEU A 33 9.95 -18.21 -1.85
CA LEU A 33 9.91 -18.21 -3.30
C LEU A 33 11.27 -17.87 -3.93
N ASN A 34 12.30 -17.66 -3.10
CA ASN A 34 13.68 -17.42 -3.49
C ASN A 34 13.87 -16.23 -4.45
N PHE A 35 13.34 -15.07 -4.09
CA PHE A 35 13.57 -13.82 -4.82
C PHE A 35 14.18 -12.74 -3.92
N ARG A 36 14.77 -11.74 -4.57
CA ARG A 36 15.27 -10.52 -3.92
C ARG A 36 14.38 -9.35 -4.32
N TYR A 37 14.25 -8.38 -3.44
CA TYR A 37 13.44 -7.19 -3.67
C TYR A 37 14.20 -5.94 -3.22
N LYS A 38 13.78 -4.79 -3.76
CA LYS A 38 14.21 -3.47 -3.30
C LYS A 38 12.98 -2.59 -3.15
N TYR A 39 12.91 -1.87 -2.04
CA TYR A 39 11.91 -0.82 -1.89
C TYR A 39 12.31 0.40 -2.70
N TYR A 40 11.31 1.13 -3.18
CA TYR A 40 11.48 2.48 -3.71
C TYR A 40 10.25 3.30 -3.36
N ASP A 41 10.42 4.62 -3.26
CA ASP A 41 9.32 5.54 -3.02
C ASP A 41 8.63 5.86 -4.36
N PRO A 42 7.35 5.53 -4.56
CA PRO A 42 6.67 5.80 -5.81
C PRO A 42 6.49 7.33 -6.02
N PRO A 43 6.74 7.87 -7.23
CA PRO A 43 6.72 9.32 -7.49
C PRO A 43 5.43 10.03 -7.05
N ASP A 44 4.28 9.42 -7.32
CA ASP A 44 2.97 10.02 -7.03
C ASP A 44 2.48 9.74 -5.59
N ARG A 45 3.18 8.89 -4.82
CA ARG A 45 2.77 8.37 -3.49
C ARG A 45 1.29 8.01 -3.37
N SER A 46 0.70 7.57 -4.48
CA SER A 46 -0.69 7.18 -4.62
C SER A 46 -0.74 5.75 -5.13
N GLN A 47 -1.70 4.97 -4.64
CA GLN A 47 -1.94 3.61 -5.14
C GLN A 47 -2.46 3.64 -6.59
N GLY A 48 -3.31 4.63 -6.90
CA GLY A 48 -4.11 4.67 -8.12
C GLY A 48 -5.56 4.26 -7.85
N SER A 49 -6.49 4.96 -8.51
CA SER A 49 -7.92 4.85 -8.27
C SER A 49 -8.74 4.60 -9.54
N SER A 50 -8.29 5.08 -10.70
CA SER A 50 -9.03 4.98 -11.95
C SER A 50 -8.14 5.12 -13.18
N ILE A 51 -8.69 4.72 -14.33
CA ILE A 51 -8.14 4.98 -15.65
C ILE A 51 -8.38 6.46 -15.96
N SER A 52 -7.31 7.22 -16.22
CA SER A 52 -7.44 8.61 -16.69
C SER A 52 -7.97 8.66 -18.11
N GLY A 53 -8.54 9.79 -18.53
CA GLY A 53 -9.20 9.95 -19.84
C GLY A 53 -8.34 9.63 -21.08
N ASN A 54 -7.02 9.52 -20.92
CA ASN A 54 -6.09 9.04 -21.95
C ASN A 54 -5.90 7.51 -21.98
N GLY A 55 -6.71 6.74 -21.24
CA GLY A 55 -6.61 5.29 -21.17
C GLY A 55 -5.43 4.77 -20.34
N THR A 56 -4.81 5.60 -19.49
CA THR A 56 -3.70 5.15 -18.62
C THR A 56 -4.09 5.10 -17.14
N PHE A 57 -3.46 4.23 -16.36
CA PHE A 57 -3.68 4.16 -14.91
C PHE A 57 -2.53 4.89 -14.20
N ARG A 58 -2.85 5.60 -13.13
CA ARG A 58 -1.91 6.41 -12.35
C ARG A 58 -1.55 5.73 -11.03
N GLY A 59 -0.61 6.32 -10.28
CA GLY A 59 -0.14 5.75 -9.02
C GLY A 59 0.64 4.44 -9.21
N THR A 60 0.89 3.74 -8.12
CA THR A 60 1.70 2.51 -8.09
C THR A 60 1.11 1.39 -8.94
N LEU A 61 -0.22 1.21 -8.95
CA LEU A 61 -0.87 0.25 -9.84
C LEU A 61 -0.66 0.60 -11.32
N GLY A 62 -0.61 1.89 -11.64
CA GLY A 62 -0.25 2.37 -12.98
C GLY A 62 1.20 2.09 -13.37
N LEU A 63 2.13 2.10 -12.41
CA LEU A 63 3.51 1.70 -12.64
C LEU A 63 3.61 0.20 -12.92
N ILE A 64 2.87 -0.63 -12.19
CA ILE A 64 2.79 -2.08 -12.45
C ILE A 64 2.23 -2.34 -13.84
N TRP A 65 1.11 -1.71 -14.19
CA TRP A 65 0.50 -1.87 -15.52
C TRP A 65 1.47 -1.50 -16.65
N LYS A 66 2.25 -0.44 -16.47
CA LYS A 66 3.29 0.01 -17.41
C LYS A 66 4.60 -0.78 -17.32
N ARG A 67 4.65 -1.86 -16.52
CA ARG A 67 5.85 -2.68 -16.25
C ARG A 67 7.06 -1.87 -15.75
N LYS A 68 6.79 -0.82 -14.97
CA LYS A 68 7.80 0.01 -14.29
C LYS A 68 7.98 -0.37 -12.81
N ALA A 69 7.16 -1.28 -12.32
CA ALA A 69 7.22 -1.88 -10.99
C ALA A 69 6.76 -3.35 -11.10
N ASP A 70 7.30 -4.23 -10.27
CA ASP A 70 7.05 -5.67 -10.37
C ASP A 70 5.79 -6.10 -9.61
N PHE A 71 5.62 -5.65 -8.37
CA PHE A 71 4.42 -5.90 -7.56
C PHE A 71 4.28 -4.84 -6.46
N PHE A 72 3.10 -4.77 -5.86
CA PHE A 72 2.78 -3.88 -4.74
C PHE A 72 2.28 -4.73 -3.56
N VAL A 73 2.87 -4.51 -2.38
CA VAL A 73 2.38 -5.07 -1.11
C VAL A 73 2.01 -3.88 -0.23
N GLY A 74 0.77 -3.82 0.21
CA GLY A 74 0.23 -2.69 0.93
C GLY A 74 -1.28 -2.75 1.04
N ASP A 75 -1.85 -1.73 1.68
CA ASP A 75 -3.28 -1.56 1.90
C ASP A 75 -4.05 -1.14 0.65
N VAL A 76 -4.19 -2.05 -0.32
CA VAL A 76 -4.94 -1.79 -1.54
C VAL A 76 -6.29 -2.51 -1.52
N THR A 77 -7.36 -1.73 -1.48
CA THR A 77 -8.71 -2.25 -1.67
C THR A 77 -8.89 -2.79 -3.09
N MET A 78 -9.44 -4.00 -3.21
CA MET A 78 -9.86 -4.57 -4.49
C MET A 78 -11.14 -3.87 -4.95
N THR A 79 -11.08 -3.20 -6.10
CA THR A 79 -12.25 -2.60 -6.77
C THR A 79 -12.29 -3.04 -8.22
N TRP A 80 -13.45 -2.88 -8.86
CA TRP A 80 -13.64 -3.22 -10.27
C TRP A 80 -12.66 -2.48 -11.18
N GLU A 81 -12.44 -1.19 -10.94
CA GLU A 81 -11.57 -0.34 -11.74
C GLU A 81 -10.11 -0.76 -11.62
N ARG A 82 -9.68 -1.17 -10.41
CA ARG A 82 -8.31 -1.64 -10.15
C ARG A 82 -8.05 -3.01 -10.77
N LEU A 83 -9.06 -3.88 -10.83
CA LEU A 83 -8.99 -5.17 -11.52
C LEU A 83 -8.81 -5.03 -13.04
N GLN A 84 -9.12 -3.87 -13.63
CA GLN A 84 -8.82 -3.61 -15.05
C GLN A 84 -7.34 -3.29 -15.30
N ALA A 85 -6.57 -2.94 -14.26
CA ALA A 85 -5.18 -2.50 -14.38
C ALA A 85 -4.16 -3.53 -13.89
N VAL A 86 -4.51 -4.32 -12.87
CA VAL A 86 -3.62 -5.32 -12.26
C VAL A 86 -4.40 -6.55 -11.79
N GLU A 87 -3.68 -7.65 -11.62
CA GLU A 87 -4.19 -8.84 -10.93
C GLU A 87 -3.87 -8.76 -9.44
N PHE A 88 -4.80 -9.21 -8.61
CA PHE A 88 -4.62 -9.29 -7.16
C PHE A 88 -4.33 -10.73 -6.74
N SER A 89 -3.55 -10.89 -5.67
CA SER A 89 -3.41 -12.17 -4.98
C SER A 89 -4.67 -12.50 -4.17
N PHE A 90 -4.56 -13.49 -3.27
CA PHE A 90 -5.54 -13.66 -2.20
C PHE A 90 -5.54 -12.47 -1.22
N LEU A 91 -6.64 -12.30 -0.50
CA LEU A 91 -6.80 -11.27 0.53
C LEU A 91 -5.90 -11.55 1.73
N THR A 92 -5.04 -10.59 2.08
CA THR A 92 -4.18 -10.70 3.28
C THR A 92 -4.86 -10.12 4.52
N LEU A 93 -5.80 -9.18 4.36
CA LEU A 93 -6.61 -8.60 5.42
C LEU A 93 -8.06 -8.42 4.95
N ALA A 94 -9.02 -8.75 5.80
CA ALA A 94 -10.37 -8.23 5.71
C ALA A 94 -10.49 -7.03 6.67
N ASP A 95 -10.94 -5.89 6.16
CA ASP A 95 -11.18 -4.67 6.93
C ASP A 95 -12.61 -4.16 6.68
N SER A 96 -13.13 -3.36 7.58
CA SER A 96 -14.46 -2.75 7.47
C SER A 96 -14.39 -1.23 7.63
N GLY A 97 -15.37 -0.54 7.04
CA GLY A 97 -15.53 0.88 7.26
C GLY A 97 -15.80 1.17 8.74
N ALA A 98 -15.06 2.10 9.33
CA ALA A 98 -15.23 2.53 10.70
C ALA A 98 -15.32 4.05 10.78
N PHE A 99 -16.10 4.56 11.74
CA PHE A 99 -16.13 5.98 12.08
C PHE A 99 -15.14 6.25 13.19
N LEU A 100 -14.29 7.25 13.00
CA LEU A 100 -13.44 7.78 14.05
C LEU A 100 -14.07 9.08 14.59
N THR A 101 -14.34 9.11 15.89
CA THR A 101 -14.85 10.29 16.60
C THR A 101 -13.86 10.74 17.66
N HIS A 102 -14.06 11.96 18.18
CA HIS A 102 -13.32 12.41 19.36
C HIS A 102 -13.64 11.52 20.56
N ALA A 103 -12.63 11.29 21.41
CA ALA A 103 -12.87 10.71 22.73
C ALA A 103 -13.87 11.58 23.50
N PRO A 104 -14.82 10.98 24.24
CA PRO A 104 -15.79 11.74 25.00
C PRO A 104 -15.09 12.65 26.02
N ALA A 105 -15.55 13.90 26.14
CA ALA A 105 -15.16 14.77 27.25
C ALA A 105 -15.83 14.28 28.54
N LYS A 106 -15.17 14.46 29.69
CA LYS A 106 -15.83 14.26 30.99
C LYS A 106 -16.97 15.26 31.11
N LEU A 107 -18.19 14.78 31.37
CA LEU A 107 -19.29 15.64 31.82
C LEU A 107 -18.95 16.16 33.22
N SER A 108 -19.08 17.47 33.47
CA SER A 108 -19.06 17.98 34.84
C SER A 108 -20.37 17.58 35.50
N GLU A 109 -20.32 16.78 36.56
CA GLU A 109 -21.46 16.66 37.48
C GLU A 109 -21.65 18.02 38.16
N THR A 110 -22.74 18.71 37.86
CA THR A 110 -23.24 19.87 38.63
C THR A 110 -24.30 19.42 39.59
#